data_AF-A0A317Z4D4-F1
#
_entry.id   AF-A0A317Z4D4-F1
#
_cell.length_a   1.000
_cell.length_b   1.000
_cell.length_c   1.000
_cell.angle_alpha   90.00
_cell.angle_beta   90.00
_cell.angle_gamma   90.00
#
_symmetry.space_group_name_H-M   'P 1'
#
loop_
_entity.id
_entity.type
_entity.pdbx_description
1 polymer ?
#
loop_
_entity_poly.entity_id
_entity_poly.type
_entity_poly.pdbx_seq_one_letter_code
_entity_poly.pdbx_strand_id
1 'polypeptide(L)' 'MKPVYFNHDGGVDDLISLFLLLHMDDVQLIGVSAIGADSYVEP' A
#
# COMPACT_ATOMS: atom_id res chain seq x y z
N MET A 1 -13.79 6.10 -9.78
CA MET A 1 -12.45 6.33 -9.23
C MET A 1 -12.55 6.94 -7.84
N LYS A 2 -12.22 6.15 -6.83
CA LYS A 2 -12.10 6.54 -5.43
C LYS A 2 -10.63 6.92 -5.17
N PRO A 3 -10.32 8.15 -4.76
CA PRO A 3 -8.97 8.50 -4.37
C PRO A 3 -8.60 7.77 -3.07
N VAL A 4 -7.45 7.09 -3.07
CA VAL A 4 -6.93 6.32 -1.93
C VAL A 4 -5.49 6.71 -1.64
N TYR A 5 -5.22 7.10 -0.41
CA TYR A 5 -3.87 7.15 0.14
C TYR A 5 -3.66 5.90 0.98
N PHE A 6 -2.68 5.07 0.63
CA PHE A 6 -2.45 3.77 1.27
C PHE A 6 -1.19 3.81 2.14
N ASN A 7 -1.38 3.86 3.46
CA ASN A 7 -0.31 3.70 4.43
C ASN A 7 -0.32 2.25 4.95
N HIS A 8 0.81 1.57 4.87
CA HIS A 8 0.96 0.16 5.25
C HIS A 8 2.26 -0.04 6.06
N ASP A 9 2.47 -1.20 6.67
CA ASP A 9 3.68 -1.48 7.46
C ASP A 9 4.61 -2.55 6.88
N GLY A 10 4.31 -3.01 5.67
CA GLY A 10 5.23 -3.75 4.81
C GLY A 10 5.24 -5.25 5.06
N GLY A 11 4.22 -5.75 5.77
CA GLY A 11 3.92 -7.17 5.83
C GLY A 11 3.68 -7.74 4.43
N VAL A 12 3.75 -9.07 4.31
CA VAL A 12 3.58 -9.74 3.00
C VAL A 12 2.19 -9.45 2.41
N ASP A 13 1.18 -9.38 3.27
CA ASP A 13 -0.20 -9.05 2.90
C ASP A 13 -0.38 -7.59 2.47
N ASP A 14 0.36 -6.64 3.03
CA ASP A 14 0.38 -5.25 2.56
C ASP A 14 0.89 -5.13 1.13
N LEU A 15 1.98 -5.84 0.81
CA LEU A 15 2.56 -5.83 -0.52
C LEU A 15 1.62 -6.47 -1.56
N ILE A 16 0.93 -7.54 -1.17
CA ILE A 16 -0.13 -8.15 -2.00
C ILE A 16 -1.30 -7.17 -2.15
N SER A 17 -1.70 -6.48 -1.08
CA SER A 17 -2.79 -5.50 -1.11
C SER A 17 -2.46 -4.31 -1.99
N LEU A 18 -1.23 -3.78 -1.93
CA LEU A 18 -0.75 -2.73 -2.83
C LEU A 18 -0.79 -3.20 -4.29
N PHE A 19 -0.32 -4.42 -4.58
CA PHE A 19 -0.40 -5.00 -5.91
C PHE A 19 -1.85 -5.06 -6.42
N LEU A 20 -2.78 -5.53 -5.60
CA LEU A 20 -4.20 -5.62 -5.97
C LEU A 20 -4.81 -4.23 -6.19
N LEU A 21 -4.54 -3.25 -5.31
CA LEU A 21 -5.02 -1.88 -5.42
C LEU A 21 -4.59 -1.20 -6.73
N LEU A 22 -3.40 -1.51 -7.25
CA LEU A 22 -2.91 -0.99 -8.54
C LEU A 22 -3.71 -1.51 -9.75
N HIS A 23 -4.44 -2.61 -9.60
CA HIS A 23 -5.23 -3.25 -10.67
C HIS A 23 -6.74 -3.04 -10.53
N MET A 24 -7.19 -2.28 -9.53
CA MET A 24 -8.61 -2.02 -9.32
C MET A 24 -9.09 -0.86 -10.20
N ASP A 25 -10.03 -1.14 -11.12
CA ASP A 25 -10.58 -0.15 -12.07
C ASP A 25 -11.28 1.04 -11.41
N ASP A 26 -11.78 0.87 -10.18
CA ASP A 26 -12.53 1.88 -9.44
C ASP A 26 -11.68 2.65 -8.41
N VAL A 27 -10.39 2.34 -8.28
CA VAL A 27 -9.46 2.97 -7.33
C VAL A 27 -8.47 3.88 -8.06
N GLN A 28 -8.21 5.04 -7.47
CA GLN A 28 -7.13 5.93 -7.86
C GLN A 28 -6.16 6.05 -6.67
N LEU A 29 -5.06 5.30 -6.70
CA LEU A 29 -3.98 5.45 -5.72
C LEU A 29 -3.33 6.83 -5.89
N ILE A 30 -3.52 7.71 -4.91
CA ILE A 30 -2.99 9.09 -4.91
C ILE A 30 -1.71 9.23 -4.08
N GLY A 31 -1.31 8.19 -3.35
CA GLY A 31 -0.08 8.15 -2.57
C GLY A 31 0.05 6.83 -1.81
N VAL A 32 1.30 6.47 -1.51
CA VAL A 32 1.67 5.29 -0.72
C VAL A 32 2.74 5.71 0.29
N SER A 33 2.64 5.26 1.53
CA SER A 33 3.67 5.41 2.56
C SER A 33 3.84 4.13 3.36
N ALA A 34 5.04 3.92 3.88
CA ALA A 34 5.35 2.81 4.77
C ALA A 34 5.64 3.32 6.20
N ILE A 35 5.10 2.64 7.21
CA ILE A 35 5.43 2.85 8.61
C ILE A 35 6.21 1.64 9.14
N GLY A 36 7.22 1.88 9.98
CA GLY A 36 7.98 0.79 10.59
C GLY A 36 7.18 0.08 11.67
N ALA A 37 6.59 -1.07 11.34
CA ALA A 37 6.00 -2.00 12.29
C ALA A 37 6.25 -3.47 11.89
N ASP A 38 5.57 -4.01 10.88
CA ASP A 38 5.77 -5.39 10.40
C ASP A 38 6.85 -5.55 9.29
N SER A 39 7.68 -4.52 9.10
CA SER A 39 8.83 -4.58 8.20
C SER A 39 9.95 -3.61 8.62
N TYR A 40 11.11 -3.77 7.98
CA TYR A 40 12.27 -2.89 8.17
C TYR A 40 12.15 -1.65 7.29
N VAL A 41 12.19 -0.46 7.90
CA VAL A 41 12.26 0.82 7.18
C VAL A 41 13.68 1.12 6.72
N GLU A 42 14.68 0.63 7.46
CA GLU A 42 16.10 0.75 7.17
C GLU A 42 16.75 -0.65 7.20
N PRO A 43 17.73 -0.94 6.31
CA PRO A 43 18.41 -2.24 6.25
C PRO A 43 19.20 -2.62 7.51
#